data_AF-A0A6N6S2Q0-F1
#
_entry.id   AF-A0A6N6S2Q0-F1
#
_cell.length_a   1.000
_cell.length_b   1.000
_cell.length_c   1.000
_cell.angle_alpha   90.00
_cell.angle_beta   90.00
_cell.angle_gamma   90.00
#
_symmetry.space_group_name_H-M   'P 1'
#
loop_
_entity.id
_entity.type
_entity.pdbx_description
1 polymer ?
#
loop_
_entity_poly.entity_id
_entity_poly.type
_entity_poly.pdbx_seq_one_letter_code
_entity_poly.pdbx_strand_id
1 'polypeptide(L)'
;MSEKVIPTVANMNVHQLLNGRKSIHPRMSQKTTGSDSAFIFTPNGFVLTNCHDMHNADQIEVTLSVGRLFSADMIGGDPDTGLAFTRI
;
A
#
# COMPACT_ATOMS: atom_id res chain seq x y z
N MET A 1 -22.78 -16.46 -14.90
CA MET A 1 -21.36 -16.27 -15.24
C MET A 1 -20.60 -15.96 -13.96
N SER A 2 -19.68 -16.81 -13.54
CA SER A 2 -18.69 -16.46 -12.51
C SER A 2 -17.46 -15.93 -13.23
N GLU A 3 -17.16 -14.64 -13.07
CA GLU A 3 -15.91 -14.07 -13.55
C GLU A 3 -14.79 -14.63 -12.68
N LYS A 4 -13.99 -15.54 -13.26
CA LYS A 4 -12.90 -16.20 -12.55
C LYS A 4 -11.75 -15.21 -12.46
N VAL A 5 -11.78 -14.36 -11.44
CA VAL A 5 -10.64 -13.50 -11.10
C VAL A 5 -9.51 -14.42 -10.65
N ILE A 6 -8.40 -14.42 -11.37
CA ILE A 6 -7.19 -15.10 -10.91
C ILE A 6 -6.56 -14.17 -9.87
N PRO A 7 -6.56 -14.54 -8.58
CA PRO A 7 -5.94 -13.70 -7.56
C PRO A 7 -4.46 -13.55 -7.93
N THR A 8 -4.05 -12.30 -8.13
CA THR A 8 -2.69 -11.99 -8.54
C THR A 8 -1.95 -11.38 -7.37
N VAL A 9 -0.82 -12.00 -7.01
CA VAL A 9 0.11 -11.48 -6.00
C VAL A 9 0.79 -10.24 -6.56
N ALA A 10 0.80 -9.18 -5.75
CA ALA A 10 1.44 -7.91 -6.02
C ALA A 10 2.36 -7.54 -4.84
N ASN A 11 3.41 -6.78 -5.14
CA ASN A 11 4.23 -6.15 -4.12
C ASN A 11 3.65 -4.77 -3.82
N MET A 12 3.58 -4.36 -2.55
CA MET A 12 3.11 -3.05 -2.14
C MET A 12 4.23 -2.33 -1.38
N ASN A 13 4.55 -1.12 -1.82
CA ASN A 13 5.48 -0.23 -1.14
C ASN A 13 4.70 0.92 -0.51
N VAL A 14 4.92 1.13 0.77
CA VAL A 14 4.32 2.21 1.56
C VAL A 14 5.41 3.20 1.90
N HIS A 15 5.27 4.42 1.41
CA HIS A 15 6.19 5.50 1.67
C HIS A 15 5.64 6.42 2.75
N GLN A 16 6.45 6.67 3.78
CA GLN A 16 6.15 7.60 4.85
C GLN A 16 7.28 8.64 4.94
N LEU A 17 6.92 9.91 4.97
CA LEU A 17 7.75 11.04 5.29
C LEU A 17 7.67 11.20 6.80
N LEU A 18 8.81 11.03 7.48
CA LEU A 18 8.89 11.25 8.92
C LEU A 18 8.76 12.76 9.23
N ASN A 19 7.54 13.29 9.27
CA ASN A 19 7.26 14.68 9.61
C ASN A 19 7.18 14.92 11.14
N GLY A 20 7.82 14.05 11.92
CA GLY A 20 7.62 13.92 13.36
C GLY A 20 8.88 14.11 14.18
N ARG A 21 9.50 15.29 14.10
CA ARG A 21 10.22 16.00 15.18
C ARG A 21 10.79 17.27 14.56
N LYS A 22 10.58 18.43 15.20
CA LYS A 22 11.34 19.66 14.96
C LYS A 22 12.84 19.35 15.06
N SER A 23 13.45 18.88 13.99
CA SER A 23 14.91 18.84 13.87
C SER A 23 15.32 20.21 13.37
N ILE A 24 16.21 20.86 14.10
CA ILE A 24 16.75 22.20 13.81
C ILE A 24 17.52 22.23 12.47
N HIS A 25 17.67 21.08 11.78
CA HIS A 25 18.34 20.95 10.49
C HIS A 25 17.37 20.47 9.39
N PRO A 26 16.93 21.33 8.45
CA PRO A 26 15.94 21.02 7.42
C PRO A 26 16.46 20.13 6.27
N ARG A 27 17.53 19.34 6.47
CA ARG A 27 18.26 18.70 5.37
C ARG A 27 18.08 17.19 5.24
N MET A 28 17.34 16.52 6.11
CA MET A 28 17.07 15.08 6.02
C MET A 28 15.62 14.79 6.39
N SER A 29 14.71 14.96 5.43
CA SER A 29 13.42 14.27 5.47
C SER A 29 13.72 12.80 5.17
N GLN A 30 13.85 11.98 6.21
CA GLN A 30 14.07 10.55 6.05
C GLN A 30 12.75 9.92 5.58
N LYS A 31 12.71 9.49 4.31
CA LYS A 31 11.61 8.72 3.72
C LYS A 31 11.79 7.27 4.16
N THR A 32 10.89 6.76 5.01
CA THR A 32 10.84 5.32 5.31
C THR A 32 9.97 4.65 4.26
N THR A 33 10.40 3.47 3.80
CA THR A 33 9.62 2.64 2.88
C THR A 33 9.37 1.29 3.54
N GLY A 34 8.11 0.95 3.75
CA GLY A 34 7.67 -0.41 4.09
C GLY A 34 7.37 -1.17 2.80
N SER A 35 7.67 -2.47 2.76
CA SER A 35 7.30 -3.36 1.66
C SER A 35 6.44 -4.49 2.21
N ASP A 36 5.25 -4.64 1.66
CA ASP A 36 4.23 -5.60 2.07
C ASP A 36 3.71 -6.39 0.85
N SER A 37 3.11 -7.55 1.11
CA SER A 37 2.48 -8.35 0.06
C SER A 37 1.01 -7.98 -0.08
N ALA A 38 0.55 -7.90 -1.32
CA ALA A 38 -0.80 -7.52 -1.65
C ALA A 38 -1.45 -8.49 -2.67
N PHE A 39 -2.78 -8.54 -2.67
CA PHE A 39 -3.57 -9.41 -3.52
C PHE A 39 -4.65 -8.61 -4.24
N ILE A 40 -4.67 -8.69 -5.56
CA ILE A 40 -5.74 -8.12 -6.37
C ILE A 40 -6.82 -9.19 -6.53
N PHE A 41 -8.02 -8.89 -6.03
CA PHE A 41 -9.12 -9.88 -5.95
C PHE A 41 -10.36 -9.47 -6.74
N THR A 42 -10.33 -8.31 -7.43
CA THR A 42 -11.39 -7.88 -8.35
C THR A 42 -10.80 -7.31 -9.64
N PRO A 43 -11.56 -7.39 -10.77
CA PRO A 43 -11.17 -6.75 -12.02
C PRO A 43 -11.18 -5.21 -11.94
N ASN A 44 -11.87 -4.65 -10.94
CA ASN A 44 -11.99 -3.22 -10.71
C ASN A 44 -10.80 -2.62 -9.97
N GLY A 45 -9.73 -3.39 -9.75
CA GLY A 45 -8.50 -2.90 -9.12
C GLY A 45 -8.54 -2.85 -7.59
N PHE A 46 -9.47 -3.54 -6.93
CA PHE A 46 -9.42 -3.66 -5.47
C PHE A 46 -8.31 -4.61 -5.02
N VAL A 47 -7.54 -4.13 -4.05
CA VAL A 47 -6.34 -4.76 -3.52
C VAL A 47 -6.49 -4.94 -2.00
N LEU A 48 -6.24 -6.16 -1.54
CA LEU A 48 -6.17 -6.50 -0.12
C LEU A 48 -4.71 -6.71 0.29
N THR A 49 -4.29 -6.13 1.40
CA THR A 49 -2.93 -6.26 1.95
C THR A 49 -2.99 -6.53 3.44
N ASN A 50 -1.99 -7.23 3.97
CA ASN A 50 -1.75 -7.27 5.41
C ASN A 50 -0.70 -6.18 5.71
N CYS A 51 -1.18 -4.98 6.01
CA CYS A 51 -0.30 -3.86 6.33
C CYS A 51 -0.83 -3.18 7.58
N HIS A 52 -0.02 -3.23 8.64
CA HIS A 52 -0.39 -2.74 9.96
C HIS A 52 -0.39 -1.20 10.04
N ASP A 53 0.38 -0.51 9.20
CA ASP A 53 0.76 0.90 9.39
C ASP A 53 0.49 1.78 8.15
N MET A 54 -0.59 1.55 7.42
CA MET A 54 -0.92 2.36 6.25
C MET A 54 -1.50 3.75 6.60
N HIS A 55 -1.97 3.99 7.84
CA HIS A 55 -2.59 5.26 8.22
C HIS A 55 -1.66 6.48 8.11
N ASN A 56 -0.35 6.26 8.18
CA ASN A 56 0.68 7.30 8.05
C ASN A 56 1.36 7.29 6.68
N ALA A 57 0.82 6.56 5.71
CA ALA A 57 1.35 6.50 4.35
C ALA A 57 1.11 7.84 3.62
N ASP A 58 2.17 8.46 3.14
CA ASP A 58 2.05 9.59 2.20
C ASP A 58 1.79 9.10 0.77
N GLN A 59 2.34 7.94 0.43
CA GLN A 59 2.20 7.36 -0.90
C GLN A 59 2.20 5.83 -0.81
N ILE A 60 1.29 5.19 -1.53
CA ILE A 60 1.20 3.74 -1.65
C ILE A 60 1.41 3.37 -3.11
N GLU A 61 2.35 2.49 -3.38
CA GLU A 61 2.65 1.97 -4.72
C GLU A 61 2.46 0.46 -4.75
N VAL A 62 1.74 -0.04 -5.75
CA VAL A 62 1.48 -1.47 -5.96
C VAL A 62 2.13 -1.89 -7.27
N THR A 63 3.02 -2.87 -7.18
CA THR A 63 3.68 -3.50 -8.33
C THR A 63 3.06 -4.86 -8.60
N LEU A 64 2.37 -5.01 -9.72
CA LEU A 64 1.89 -6.32 -10.16
C LEU A 64 3.06 -7.21 -10.59
N SER A 65 2.84 -8.52 -10.54
CA SER A 65 3.79 -9.55 -11.02
C SER A 65 4.30 -9.35 -12.45
N VAL A 66 3.55 -8.63 -13.29
CA VAL A 66 3.92 -8.27 -14.68
C VAL A 66 4.84 -7.03 -14.73
N GLY A 67 5.30 -6.52 -13.58
CA GLY A 67 6.21 -5.38 -13.47
C GLY A 67 5.56 -4.01 -13.64
N ARG A 68 4.22 -3.95 -13.69
CA ARG A 68 3.48 -2.69 -13.78
C ARG A 68 3.30 -2.08 -12.38
N LEU A 69 3.60 -0.79 -12.28
CA LEU A 69 3.50 -0.02 -11.05
C LEU A 69 2.25 0.87 -11.08
N PHE A 70 1.48 0.88 -9.99
CA PHE A 70 0.26 1.66 -9.82
C PHE A 70 0.32 2.44 -8.51
N SER A 71 -0.16 3.67 -8.51
CA SER A 71 -0.47 4.37 -7.26
C SER A 71 -1.79 3.84 -6.72
N ALA A 72 -1.86 3.60 -5.42
CA ALA A 72 -3.06 3.08 -4.78
C ALA A 72 -3.65 4.09 -3.80
N ASP A 73 -4.98 4.20 -3.82
CA ASP A 73 -5.73 4.97 -2.83
C ASP A 73 -6.10 4.05 -1.66
N MET A 74 -5.84 4.50 -0.42
CA MET A 74 -6.39 3.85 0.76
C MET A 74 -7.91 4.05 0.79
N ILE A 75 -8.64 2.94 0.93
CA ILE A 75 -10.09 2.96 1.14
C ILE A 75 -10.41 2.74 2.63
N GLY A 76 -9.67 1.86 3.31
CA GLY A 76 -9.84 1.62 4.73
C GLY A 76 -8.94 0.49 5.23
N GLY A 77 -8.90 0.30 6.55
CA GLY A 77 -8.18 -0.80 7.17
C GLY A 77 -8.84 -1.22 8.47
N ASP A 78 -8.54 -2.44 8.88
CA ASP A 78 -8.99 -3.05 10.12
C ASP A 78 -7.77 -3.28 11.04
N PRO A 79 -7.62 -2.47 12.10
CA PRO A 79 -6.49 -2.56 13.02
C PRO A 79 -6.48 -3.87 13.82
N ASP A 80 -7.65 -4.51 14.01
CA ASP A 80 -7.76 -5.73 14.81
C ASP A 80 -7.19 -6.95 14.05
N THR A 81 -7.34 -6.97 12.72
CA THR A 81 -6.81 -8.04 11.86
C THR A 81 -5.51 -7.68 11.15
N GLY A 82 -5.12 -6.41 11.15
CA GLY A 82 -3.97 -5.91 10.39
C GLY A 82 -4.20 -5.86 8.88
N LEU A 83 -5.45 -6.00 8.43
CA LEU A 83 -5.80 -5.97 7.01
C LEU A 83 -6.09 -4.55 6.55
N ALA A 84 -5.67 -4.24 5.33
CA ALA A 84 -5.99 -2.97 4.69
C ALA A 84 -6.46 -3.16 3.25
N PHE A 85 -7.28 -2.21 2.83
CA PHE A 85 -8.00 -2.21 1.56
C PHE A 85 -7.62 -0.97 0.76
N THR A 86 -7.17 -1.21 -0.47
CA THR A 86 -6.76 -0.14 -1.39
C THR A 86 -7.31 -0.37 -2.79
N ARG A 87 -7.28 0.67 -3.63
CA ARG A 87 -7.67 0.58 -5.04
C ARG A 87 -6.60 1.21 -5.93
N ILE A 88 -6.23 0.50 -7.00
CA ILE A 88 -5.32 0.96 -8.06
C ILE A 88 -6.07 1.42 -9.31
#